data_AF-A0AAW0EB90-F1
#
_entry.id   AF-A0AAW0EB90-F1
#
_cell.length_a   1.000
_cell.length_b   1.000
_cell.length_c   1.000
_cell.angle_alpha   90.00
_cell.angle_beta   90.00
_cell.angle_gamma   90.00
#
_symmetry.space_group_name_H-M   'P 1'
#
loop_
_entity.id
_entity.type
_entity.pdbx_description
1 polymer ?
#
loop_
_entity_poly.entity_id
_entity_poly.type
_entity_poly.pdbx_seq_one_letter_code
_entity_poly.pdbx_strand_id
1 'polypeptide(L)'
;MKDPPTDENKGAFVIIDTNVLLHSLDGLAQFVDDVERLGLPIIVIVPIAVVHELDAQKKGDSKINWFARKASAWLLKKVQERKALKGQARKETDTAYSSGEMSNDEKILRCAMYFNRIAPTFLCSGDRNLCFMCESERVTTINPQVKEWCSRTIAQRIYPDGSIDLGNFSGFKPNYKDRSILILQEQIRSDDSMDIDDEGPSDDYAEVISRGDARNSLHLQIVQHFTALLADLVTRINRDGNSVSGSGSGQAALSIHAPKSVRSAAKQLLDEPRDQNYSAWTASQLLHHLERRRSVLPATNPHLGIFLTEPYQAYTGGRKGEEWSRAAWETSLKSLRKIGEGWGDSAFEESINIVAPHIENVFGEGVITL
;
A
#
# COMPACT_ATOMS: atom_id res chain seq x y z
N MET A 1 -21.18 -0.38 44.93
CA MET A 1 -19.73 -0.15 44.98
C MET A 1 -19.11 -1.25 44.14
N LYS A 2 -18.80 -0.97 42.87
CA LYS A 2 -18.14 -1.94 41.98
C LYS A 2 -16.65 -1.70 42.14
N ASP A 3 -15.90 -2.77 42.42
CA ASP A 3 -14.45 -2.71 42.53
C ASP A 3 -13.83 -2.11 41.25
N PRO A 4 -12.76 -1.33 41.37
CA PRO A 4 -12.05 -0.81 40.20
C PRO A 4 -11.41 -1.98 39.43
N PRO A 5 -11.41 -1.95 38.09
CA PRO A 5 -10.73 -2.96 37.29
C PRO A 5 -9.24 -2.93 37.60
N THR A 6 -8.68 -4.10 37.89
CA THR A 6 -7.25 -4.35 38.08
C THR A 6 -6.43 -3.83 36.88
N ASP A 7 -5.33 -3.14 37.18
CA ASP A 7 -4.48 -2.36 36.28
C ASP A 7 -3.71 -3.14 35.17
N GLU A 8 -4.01 -4.42 34.94
CA GLU A 8 -3.12 -5.34 34.18
C GLU A 8 -3.32 -5.38 32.65
N ASN A 9 -4.15 -4.52 32.05
CA ASN A 9 -4.25 -4.48 30.58
C ASN A 9 -4.64 -3.10 30.05
N LYS A 10 -3.88 -2.06 30.42
CA LYS A 10 -4.02 -0.74 29.78
C LYS A 10 -3.52 -0.87 28.34
N GLY A 11 -4.45 -0.80 27.38
CA GLY A 11 -4.09 -0.76 25.97
C GLY A 11 -3.21 0.43 25.62
N ALA A 12 -2.58 0.40 24.44
CA ALA A 12 -1.70 1.48 23.98
C ALA A 12 -2.27 2.17 22.73
N PHE A 13 -1.93 3.45 22.57
CA PHE A 13 -2.26 4.21 21.37
C PHE A 13 -1.01 4.49 20.54
N VAL A 14 -1.11 4.38 19.21
CA VAL A 14 -0.04 4.79 18.28
C VAL A 14 -0.58 5.87 17.37
N ILE A 15 -0.08 7.10 17.49
CA ILE A 15 -0.48 8.24 16.67
C ILE A 15 0.40 8.29 15.43
N ILE A 16 -0.21 8.36 14.26
CA ILE A 16 0.52 8.34 12.98
C ILE A 16 0.67 9.74 12.41
N ASP A 17 1.84 10.03 11.85
CA ASP A 17 2.14 11.20 11.03
C ASP A 17 2.00 10.90 9.52
N THR A 18 1.73 11.92 8.72
CA THR A 18 1.59 11.83 7.26
C THR A 18 2.83 11.25 6.59
N ASN A 19 4.03 11.65 7.04
CA ASN A 19 5.29 11.15 6.47
C ASN A 19 5.44 9.64 6.61
N VAL A 20 4.93 9.05 7.69
CA VAL A 20 4.93 7.59 7.87
C VAL A 20 4.06 6.93 6.81
N LEU A 21 2.88 7.50 6.54
CA LEU A 21 1.95 6.97 5.55
C LEU A 21 2.46 7.14 4.11
N LEU A 22 3.24 8.18 3.84
CA LEU A 22 3.80 8.42 2.52
C LEU A 22 5.05 7.57 2.25
N HIS A 23 5.91 7.35 3.25
CA HIS A 23 7.24 6.76 3.03
C HIS A 23 7.45 5.38 3.67
N SER A 24 6.64 5.03 4.67
CA SER A 24 6.87 3.88 5.56
C SER A 24 5.59 3.08 5.84
N LEU A 25 4.62 3.14 4.91
CA LEU A 25 3.30 2.54 5.05
C LEU A 25 3.34 1.03 5.27
N ASP A 26 4.18 0.29 4.55
CA ASP A 26 4.08 -1.17 4.56
C ASP A 26 4.51 -1.76 5.92
N GLY A 27 5.49 -1.16 6.60
CA GLY A 27 5.86 -1.54 7.97
C GLY A 27 4.73 -1.28 8.97
N LEU A 28 4.02 -0.16 8.82
CA LEU A 28 2.86 0.18 9.63
C LEU A 28 1.65 -0.73 9.32
N ALA A 29 1.40 -1.02 8.05
CA ALA A 29 0.31 -1.89 7.63
C ALA A 29 0.49 -3.30 8.18
N GLN A 30 1.70 -3.83 8.07
CA GLN A 30 2.05 -5.13 8.63
C GLN A 30 1.93 -5.15 10.16
N PHE A 31 2.28 -4.05 10.84
CA PHE A 31 2.08 -3.90 12.28
C PHE A 31 0.61 -3.95 12.67
N VAL A 32 -0.26 -3.23 11.96
CA VAL A 32 -1.71 -3.28 12.19
C VAL A 32 -2.24 -4.71 12.01
N ASP A 33 -1.82 -5.41 10.95
CA ASP A 33 -2.21 -6.80 10.72
C ASP A 33 -1.72 -7.75 11.82
N ASP A 34 -0.48 -7.57 12.30
CA ASP A 34 0.08 -8.37 13.39
C ASP A 34 -0.63 -8.11 14.72
N VAL A 35 -0.96 -6.85 15.04
CA VAL A 35 -1.75 -6.47 16.23
C VAL A 35 -3.13 -7.12 16.19
N GLU A 36 -3.81 -7.08 15.05
CA GLU A 36 -5.13 -7.70 14.87
C GLU A 36 -5.07 -9.22 15.01
N ARG A 37 -4.06 -9.85 14.38
CA ARG A 37 -3.84 -11.31 14.44
C ARG A 37 -3.52 -11.79 15.85
N LEU A 38 -2.75 -11.02 16.60
CA LEU A 38 -2.33 -11.34 17.97
C LEU A 38 -3.34 -10.89 19.02
N GLY A 39 -4.38 -10.15 18.64
CA GLY A 39 -5.42 -9.66 19.55
C GLY A 39 -4.88 -8.69 20.60
N LEU A 40 -3.85 -7.90 20.25
CA LEU A 40 -3.21 -6.99 21.20
C LEU A 40 -4.08 -5.75 21.44
N PRO A 41 -4.08 -5.20 22.67
CA PRO A 41 -4.88 -4.03 23.00
C PRO A 41 -4.21 -2.74 22.50
N ILE A 42 -3.84 -2.67 21.22
CA ILE A 42 -3.20 -1.52 20.60
C ILE A 42 -4.17 -0.91 19.58
N ILE A 43 -4.33 0.42 19.64
CA ILE A 43 -5.14 1.16 18.68
C ILE A 43 -4.24 2.19 18.00
N VAL A 44 -4.10 2.04 16.69
CA VAL A 44 -3.45 3.01 15.82
C VAL A 44 -4.46 4.13 15.49
N ILE A 45 -4.11 5.35 15.84
CA ILE A 45 -4.92 6.55 15.65
C ILE A 45 -4.37 7.37 14.48
N VAL A 46 -5.27 7.74 13.57
CA VAL A 46 -4.97 8.63 12.45
C VAL A 46 -5.51 10.02 12.77
N PRO A 47 -4.66 11.03 12.99
CA PRO A 47 -5.10 12.40 13.25
C PRO A 47 -5.90 12.98 12.08
N ILE A 48 -6.83 13.88 12.39
CA ILE A 48 -7.63 14.59 11.37
C ILE A 48 -6.72 15.39 10.42
N ALA A 49 -5.66 15.99 10.96
CA ALA A 49 -4.68 16.75 10.17
C ALA A 49 -4.02 15.89 9.08
N VAL A 50 -3.66 14.65 9.42
CA VAL A 50 -3.03 13.70 8.49
C VAL A 50 -3.97 13.31 7.34
N VAL A 51 -5.27 13.11 7.63
CA VAL A 51 -6.25 12.83 6.58
C VAL A 51 -6.37 14.01 5.60
N HIS A 52 -6.41 15.23 6.13
CA HIS A 52 -6.49 16.44 5.30
C HIS A 52 -5.22 16.64 4.45
N GLU A 53 -4.04 16.39 5.01
CA GLU A 53 -2.78 16.47 4.26
C GLU A 53 -2.72 15.44 3.14
N LEU A 54 -3.11 14.19 3.40
CA LEU A 54 -3.17 13.15 2.37
C LEU A 54 -4.14 13.52 1.25
N ASP A 55 -5.31 14.10 1.57
CA ASP A 55 -6.27 14.56 0.57
C ASP A 55 -5.73 15.71 -0.29
N ALA A 56 -4.92 16.59 0.28
CA ALA A 56 -4.24 17.65 -0.47
C ALA A 56 -3.17 17.05 -1.42
N GLN A 57 -2.37 16.10 -0.94
CA GLN A 57 -1.29 15.46 -1.71
C GLN A 57 -1.80 14.63 -2.91
N LYS A 58 -3.06 14.17 -2.89
CA LYS A 58 -3.71 13.50 -4.05
C LYS A 58 -3.88 14.40 -5.29
N LYS A 59 -3.77 15.72 -5.13
CA LYS A 59 -3.92 16.69 -6.23
C LYS A 59 -2.59 17.30 -6.67
N GLY A 60 -1.49 16.90 -6.02
CA GLY A 60 -0.14 17.43 -6.25
C GLY A 60 0.71 16.58 -7.18
N ASP A 61 2.03 16.68 -7.00
CA ASP A 61 3.10 16.05 -7.79
C ASP A 61 2.89 14.54 -8.01
N SER A 62 3.15 14.06 -9.23
CA SER A 62 2.80 12.72 -9.71
C SER A 62 3.42 11.60 -8.87
N LYS A 63 4.66 11.78 -8.36
CA LYS A 63 5.34 10.77 -7.53
C LYS A 63 4.72 10.62 -6.15
N ILE A 64 4.38 11.73 -5.47
CA ILE A 64 3.80 11.70 -4.11
C ILE A 64 2.33 11.30 -4.16
N ASN A 65 1.63 11.70 -5.23
CA ASN A 65 0.22 11.42 -5.45
C ASN A 65 -0.09 9.92 -5.37
N TRP A 66 0.78 9.09 -5.96
CA TRP A 66 0.69 7.64 -5.87
C TRP A 66 0.64 7.13 -4.43
N PHE A 67 1.63 7.52 -3.61
CA PHE A 67 1.72 7.08 -2.22
C PHE A 67 0.56 7.62 -1.38
N ALA A 68 0.14 8.86 -1.63
CA ALA A 68 -1.03 9.44 -0.99
C ALA A 68 -2.33 8.68 -1.32
N ARG A 69 -2.50 8.25 -2.58
CA ARG A 69 -3.63 7.40 -3.01
C ARG A 69 -3.58 6.01 -2.37
N LYS A 70 -2.41 5.35 -2.41
CA LYS A 70 -2.19 4.04 -1.77
C LYS A 70 -2.50 4.09 -0.27
N ALA A 71 -1.93 5.06 0.43
CA ALA A 71 -2.16 5.27 1.86
C ALA A 71 -3.64 5.52 2.17
N SER A 72 -4.30 6.37 1.39
CA SER A 72 -5.72 6.68 1.61
C SER A 72 -6.65 5.49 1.37
N ALA A 73 -6.38 4.69 0.34
CA ALA A 73 -7.14 3.46 0.09
C ALA A 73 -6.97 2.45 1.23
N TRP A 74 -5.74 2.28 1.72
CA TRP A 74 -5.43 1.43 2.87
C TRP A 74 -6.14 1.93 4.15
N LEU A 75 -6.04 3.23 4.45
CA LEU A 75 -6.70 3.85 5.59
C LEU A 75 -8.22 3.63 5.57
N LEU A 76 -8.86 3.91 4.42
CA LEU A 76 -10.31 3.77 4.28
C LEU A 76 -10.74 2.33 4.54
N LYS A 77 -10.03 1.36 3.95
CA LYS A 77 -10.29 -0.07 4.15
C LYS A 77 -10.18 -0.44 5.64
N LYS A 78 -9.06 -0.10 6.29
CA LYS A 78 -8.79 -0.50 7.68
C LYS A 78 -9.67 0.21 8.71
N VAL A 79 -10.02 1.48 8.50
CA VAL A 79 -10.95 2.20 9.39
C VAL A 79 -12.37 1.62 9.31
N GLN A 80 -12.80 1.13 8.15
CA GLN A 80 -14.10 0.47 7.99
C GLN A 80 -14.17 -0.85 8.77
N GLU A 81 -13.05 -1.56 8.94
CA GLU A 81 -12.98 -2.80 9.72
C GLU A 81 -13.16 -2.55 11.24
N ARG A 82 -12.88 -1.33 11.72
CA ARG A 82 -13.05 -0.89 13.13
C ARG A 82 -12.35 -1.79 14.16
N LYS A 83 -11.15 -2.27 13.83
CA LYS A 83 -10.31 -3.11 14.69
C LYS A 83 -9.15 -2.31 15.29
N ALA A 84 -7.92 -2.53 14.81
CA ALA A 84 -6.72 -1.91 15.36
C ALA A 84 -6.41 -0.53 14.77
N LEU A 85 -7.14 -0.08 13.74
CA LEU A 85 -7.00 1.25 13.15
C LEU A 85 -8.27 2.09 13.34
N LYS A 86 -8.10 3.33 13.79
CA LYS A 86 -9.18 4.28 14.04
C LYS A 86 -8.80 5.69 13.59
N GLY A 87 -9.73 6.40 12.95
CA GLY A 87 -9.61 7.84 12.73
C GLY A 87 -9.95 8.64 14.00
N GLN A 88 -9.21 9.72 14.25
CA GLN A 88 -9.49 10.64 15.36
C GLN A 88 -10.88 11.28 15.21
N ALA A 89 -11.70 11.21 16.25
CA ALA A 89 -12.97 11.94 16.29
C ALA A 89 -12.74 13.42 16.67
N ARG A 90 -13.62 14.33 16.25
CA ARG A 90 -13.47 15.78 16.50
C ARG A 90 -13.35 16.17 17.99
N LYS A 91 -13.89 15.35 18.89
CA LYS A 91 -13.82 15.58 20.35
C LYS A 91 -12.54 15.01 20.98
N GLU A 92 -11.77 14.24 20.24
CA GLU A 92 -10.54 13.57 20.69
C GLU A 92 -9.31 14.46 20.43
N THR A 93 -9.43 15.73 20.81
CA THR A 93 -8.40 16.74 20.65
C THR A 93 -8.26 17.49 21.97
N ASP A 94 -7.03 17.68 22.43
CA ASP A 94 -6.80 18.52 23.60
C ASP A 94 -7.05 20.00 23.26
N THR A 95 -8.07 20.59 23.88
CA THR A 95 -8.54 21.96 23.61
C THR A 95 -8.13 22.96 24.68
N ALA A 96 -7.33 22.55 25.66
CA ALA A 96 -7.05 23.33 26.86
C ALA A 96 -6.40 24.71 26.62
N TYR A 97 -5.83 24.97 25.42
CA TYR A 97 -5.05 26.19 25.16
C TYR A 97 -5.17 26.76 23.73
N SER A 98 -6.25 26.52 22.98
CA SER A 98 -6.34 27.01 21.60
C SER A 98 -6.71 28.50 21.51
N SER A 99 -5.73 29.34 21.17
CA SER A 99 -5.93 30.70 20.67
C SER A 99 -5.15 30.91 19.37
N GLY A 100 -5.77 30.66 18.20
CA GLY A 100 -5.17 30.96 16.88
C GLY A 100 -5.31 29.85 15.83
N GLU A 101 -4.83 30.14 14.62
CA GLU A 101 -4.63 29.14 13.58
C GLU A 101 -3.47 28.22 13.98
N MET A 102 -3.75 26.93 14.12
CA MET A 102 -2.77 25.93 14.51
C MET A 102 -2.11 25.28 13.30
N SER A 103 -0.81 25.04 13.41
CA SER A 103 -0.07 24.23 12.42
C SER A 103 -0.57 22.78 12.42
N ASN A 104 -0.23 22.00 11.39
CA ASN A 104 -0.62 20.60 11.36
C ASN A 104 0.13 19.77 12.41
N ASP A 105 1.41 20.08 12.64
CA ASP A 105 2.20 19.47 13.72
C ASP A 105 1.57 19.70 15.09
N GLU A 106 1.11 20.92 15.38
CA GLU A 106 0.39 21.23 16.62
C GLU A 106 -0.91 20.43 16.75
N LYS A 107 -1.65 20.22 15.65
CA LYS A 107 -2.87 19.40 15.66
C LYS A 107 -2.54 17.93 15.96
N ILE A 108 -1.44 17.40 15.40
CA ILE A 108 -0.97 16.04 15.67
C ILE A 108 -0.54 15.91 17.14
N LEU A 109 0.21 16.90 17.66
CA LEU A 109 0.59 16.97 19.06
C LEU A 109 -0.62 16.96 20.00
N ARG A 110 -1.65 17.77 19.74
CA ARG A 110 -2.88 17.78 20.57
C ARG A 110 -3.64 16.45 20.52
N CYS A 111 -3.62 15.77 19.38
CA CYS A 111 -4.15 14.41 19.28
C CYS A 111 -3.38 13.48 20.22
N ALA A 112 -2.04 13.50 20.14
CA ALA A 112 -1.19 12.67 20.99
C ALA A 112 -1.37 12.96 22.48
N MET A 113 -1.40 14.23 22.88
CA MET A 113 -1.65 14.64 24.27
C MET A 113 -3.01 14.15 24.78
N TYR A 114 -4.05 14.21 23.95
CA TYR A 114 -5.38 13.72 24.33
C TYR A 114 -5.35 12.23 24.68
N PHE A 115 -4.76 11.39 23.82
CA PHE A 115 -4.67 9.95 24.05
C PHE A 115 -3.69 9.59 25.16
N ASN A 116 -2.61 10.36 25.35
CA ASN A 116 -1.63 10.13 26.40
C ASN A 116 -2.21 10.28 27.82
N ARG A 117 -3.30 11.04 27.96
CA ARG A 117 -4.06 11.13 29.24
C ARG A 117 -4.90 9.88 29.52
N ILE A 118 -5.21 9.09 28.50
CA ILE A 118 -6.07 7.92 28.58
C ILE A 118 -5.22 6.66 28.81
N ALA A 119 -4.19 6.48 28.00
CA ALA A 119 -3.31 5.32 28.07
C ALA A 119 -1.93 5.62 27.43
N PRO A 120 -0.91 4.76 27.64
CA PRO A 120 0.40 4.94 27.02
C PRO A 120 0.28 5.21 25.52
N THR A 121 0.82 6.35 25.08
CA THR A 121 0.68 6.82 23.71
C THR A 121 2.05 7.03 23.08
N PHE A 122 2.17 6.56 21.84
CA PHE A 122 3.39 6.62 21.06
C PHE A 122 3.14 7.43 19.79
N LEU A 123 3.94 8.45 19.51
CA LEU A 123 3.95 9.14 18.21
C LEU A 123 4.85 8.36 17.25
N CYS A 124 4.34 7.98 16.10
CA CYS A 124 5.13 7.50 14.98
C CYS A 124 5.37 8.66 14.00
N SER A 125 6.58 9.21 13.97
CA SER A 125 6.98 10.27 13.04
C SER A 125 8.47 10.23 12.75
N GLY A 126 8.85 10.61 11.52
CA GLY A 126 10.24 10.84 11.13
C GLY A 126 10.67 12.31 11.21
N ASP A 127 9.75 13.22 11.54
CA ASP A 127 10.08 14.64 11.69
C ASP A 127 10.68 14.88 13.08
N ARG A 128 11.94 15.36 13.11
CA ARG A 128 12.65 15.65 14.35
C ARG A 128 11.94 16.72 15.18
N ASN A 129 11.39 17.75 14.56
CA ASN A 129 10.72 18.85 15.27
C ASN A 129 9.45 18.37 15.96
N LEU A 130 8.61 17.61 15.24
CA LEU A 130 7.39 17.04 15.81
C LEU A 130 7.71 16.04 16.93
N CYS A 131 8.74 15.21 16.75
CA CYS A 131 9.22 14.31 17.80
C CYS A 131 9.66 15.06 19.06
N PHE A 132 10.49 16.11 18.92
CA PHE A 132 10.92 16.93 20.07
C PHE A 132 9.74 17.59 20.80
N MET A 133 8.75 18.11 20.05
CA MET A 133 7.54 18.67 20.66
C MET A 133 6.77 17.63 21.46
N CYS A 134 6.55 16.43 20.91
CA CYS A 134 5.86 15.34 21.60
C CYS A 134 6.61 14.85 22.85
N GLU A 135 7.93 14.72 22.78
CA GLU A 135 8.74 14.28 23.93
C GLU A 135 8.70 15.29 25.07
N SER A 136 8.67 16.59 24.76
CA SER A 136 8.51 17.65 25.77
C SER A 136 7.19 17.52 26.55
N GLU A 137 6.15 16.99 25.90
CA GLU A 137 4.83 16.69 26.48
C GLU A 137 4.71 15.24 27.00
N ARG A 138 5.84 14.54 27.17
CA ARG A 138 5.93 13.15 27.67
C ARG A 138 5.17 12.14 26.81
N VAL A 139 5.11 12.37 25.50
CA VAL A 139 4.66 11.38 24.52
C VAL A 139 5.89 10.70 23.94
N THR A 140 5.97 9.37 24.07
CA THR A 140 7.09 8.59 23.52
C THR A 140 7.06 8.58 22.00
N THR A 141 8.21 8.61 21.34
CA THR A 141 8.30 8.65 19.87
C THR A 141 8.85 7.33 19.29
N ILE A 142 8.42 7.02 18.08
CA ILE A 142 8.86 5.89 17.26
C ILE A 142 9.27 6.48 15.90
N ASN A 143 10.57 6.44 15.60
CA ASN A 143 11.09 6.99 14.36
C ASN A 143 11.15 5.90 13.26
N PRO A 144 10.45 6.08 12.12
CA PRO A 144 10.46 5.14 11.00
C PRO A 144 11.73 5.18 10.14
N GLN A 145 12.65 6.11 10.38
CA GLN A 145 13.91 6.24 9.63
C GLN A 145 15.00 5.25 10.09
N VAL A 146 14.64 4.27 10.92
CA VAL A 146 15.53 3.18 11.30
C VAL A 146 15.72 2.20 10.13
N LYS A 147 16.95 1.70 9.96
CA LYS A 147 17.37 0.80 8.86
C LYS A 147 16.48 -0.44 8.70
N GLU A 148 15.88 -0.92 9.79
CA GLU A 148 15.07 -2.13 9.83
C GLU A 148 13.60 -1.84 10.13
N TRP A 149 13.05 -0.75 9.60
CA TRP A 149 11.65 -0.38 9.84
C TRP A 149 10.67 -1.51 9.50
N CYS A 150 10.09 -2.09 10.53
CA CYS A 150 9.16 -3.20 10.42
C CYS A 150 8.24 -3.30 11.63
N SER A 151 7.24 -4.17 11.50
CA SER A 151 6.29 -4.49 12.57
C SER A 151 6.97 -4.81 13.90
N ARG A 152 8.05 -5.60 13.86
CA ARG A 152 8.84 -5.94 15.06
C ARG A 152 9.50 -4.73 15.71
N THR A 153 10.08 -3.80 14.95
CA THR A 153 10.71 -2.61 15.52
C THR A 153 9.71 -1.67 16.19
N ILE A 154 8.49 -1.58 15.66
CA ILE A 154 7.40 -0.82 16.28
C ILE A 154 7.01 -1.48 17.60
N ALA A 155 6.78 -2.80 17.59
CA ALA A 155 6.41 -3.58 18.77
C ALA A 155 7.47 -3.49 19.88
N GLN A 156 8.76 -3.56 19.53
CA GLN A 156 9.87 -3.45 20.48
C GLN A 156 9.88 -2.10 21.22
N ARG A 157 9.44 -1.02 20.56
CA ARG A 157 9.33 0.30 21.20
C ARG A 157 8.13 0.41 22.14
N ILE A 158 7.05 -0.30 21.85
CA ILE A 158 5.84 -0.30 22.67
C ILE A 158 6.02 -1.21 23.89
N TYR A 159 6.70 -2.35 23.72
CA TYR A 159 6.95 -3.35 24.77
C TYR A 159 8.46 -3.57 24.99
N PRO A 160 9.17 -2.57 25.55
CA PRO A 160 10.62 -2.67 25.79
C PRO A 160 10.98 -3.71 26.86
N ASP A 161 10.02 -4.07 27.70
CA ASP A 161 10.16 -5.04 28.79
C ASP A 161 10.11 -6.50 28.33
N GLY A 162 9.83 -6.75 27.04
CA GLY A 162 9.71 -8.10 26.50
C GLY A 162 8.45 -8.83 26.97
N SER A 163 7.42 -8.09 27.39
CA SER A 163 6.11 -8.65 27.79
C SER A 163 5.40 -9.44 26.68
N ILE A 164 5.83 -9.27 25.43
CA ILE A 164 5.32 -9.99 24.25
C ILE A 164 6.48 -10.63 23.49
N ASP A 165 6.25 -11.84 23.00
CA ASP A 165 7.18 -12.51 22.08
C ASP A 165 7.23 -11.78 20.72
N LEU A 166 8.31 -10.99 20.55
CA LEU A 166 8.61 -10.24 19.33
C LEU A 166 8.83 -11.13 18.10
N GLY A 167 9.06 -12.43 18.27
CA GLY A 167 9.15 -13.41 17.19
C GLY A 167 7.85 -13.53 16.39
N ASN A 168 6.72 -13.25 17.02
CA ASN A 168 5.41 -13.27 16.38
C ASN A 168 5.14 -12.06 15.48
N PHE A 169 5.94 -11.00 15.57
CA PHE A 169 5.84 -9.85 14.69
C PHE A 169 6.70 -10.06 13.45
N SER A 170 6.17 -9.60 12.31
CA SER A 170 6.85 -9.68 11.03
C SER A 170 8.15 -8.88 11.05
N GLY A 171 9.24 -9.52 10.60
CA GLY A 171 10.55 -8.88 10.48
C GLY A 171 10.63 -7.92 9.30
N PHE A 172 11.79 -7.27 9.16
CA PHE A 172 12.08 -6.37 8.06
C PHE A 172 11.99 -7.07 6.71
N LYS A 173 11.27 -6.44 5.78
CA LYS A 173 11.20 -6.82 4.36
C LYS A 173 11.65 -5.60 3.56
N PRO A 174 12.71 -5.71 2.73
CA PRO A 174 13.18 -4.57 1.95
C PRO A 174 12.10 -4.11 0.97
N ASN A 175 11.76 -2.84 1.07
CA ASN A 175 10.82 -2.17 0.19
C ASN A 175 11.57 -1.38 -0.86
N TYR A 176 11.21 -1.56 -2.13
CA TYR A 176 11.76 -0.82 -3.23
C TYR A 176 11.49 0.69 -3.05
N LYS A 177 12.56 1.47 -2.96
CA LYS A 177 12.54 2.93 -3.06
C LYS A 177 13.39 3.34 -4.27
N ASP A 178 12.94 4.35 -5.01
CA ASP A 178 13.58 4.86 -6.24
C ASP A 178 15.07 5.23 -6.05
N ARG A 179 15.44 5.65 -4.83
CA ARG A 179 16.82 6.01 -4.45
C ARG A 179 17.74 4.81 -4.17
N SER A 180 17.21 3.63 -3.87
CA SER A 180 18.00 2.46 -3.45
C SER A 180 18.83 1.84 -4.57
N ILE A 181 18.55 2.16 -5.84
CA ILE A 181 19.24 1.58 -7.01
C ILE A 181 20.37 2.45 -7.53
N LEU A 182 20.23 3.78 -7.43
CA LEU A 182 21.24 4.72 -7.92
C LEU A 182 22.61 4.49 -7.27
N ILE A 183 22.62 4.19 -5.96
CA ILE A 183 23.85 3.93 -5.20
C ILE A 183 24.58 2.66 -5.67
N LEU A 184 23.84 1.63 -6.07
CA LEU A 184 24.44 0.38 -6.53
C LEU A 184 25.12 0.53 -7.91
N GLN A 185 24.62 1.45 -8.74
CA GLN A 185 25.21 1.75 -10.05
C GLN A 185 26.47 2.62 -9.92
N GLU A 186 26.50 3.55 -8.96
CA GLU A 186 27.67 4.38 -8.67
C GLU A 186 28.80 3.58 -7.98
N GLN A 187 28.48 2.68 -7.04
CA GLN A 187 29.49 1.83 -6.39
C GLN A 187 30.19 0.89 -7.37
N ILE A 188 29.50 0.33 -8.37
CA ILE A 188 30.14 -0.53 -9.39
C ILE A 188 31.07 0.30 -10.31
N ARG A 189 30.85 1.61 -10.45
CA ARG A 189 31.69 2.50 -11.27
C ARG A 189 32.86 3.12 -10.49
N SER A 190 32.90 2.99 -9.17
CA SER A 190 33.84 3.69 -8.29
C SER A 190 34.76 2.74 -7.51
N ASP A 191 35.32 1.73 -8.17
CA ASP A 191 36.33 0.81 -7.60
C ASP A 191 37.77 1.32 -7.77
N ASP A 192 37.95 2.62 -8.06
CA ASP A 192 39.26 3.23 -8.41
C ASP A 192 39.45 4.64 -7.76
N SER A 193 38.97 4.85 -6.53
CA SER A 193 39.25 6.10 -5.79
C SER A 193 39.88 5.81 -4.43
N MET A 194 41.08 6.36 -4.21
CA MET A 194 41.85 6.27 -2.97
C MET A 194 41.14 6.98 -1.80
N ASP A 195 41.40 6.46 -0.60
CA ASP A 195 40.91 6.94 0.70
C ASP A 195 41.12 8.44 0.91
N ILE A 196 40.04 9.15 1.24
CA ILE A 196 40.07 10.46 1.90
C ILE A 196 39.22 10.33 3.17
N ASP A 197 39.89 10.44 4.32
CA ASP A 197 39.25 10.54 5.64
C ASP A 197 38.50 11.87 5.73
N ASP A 198 37.20 11.87 5.42
CA ASP A 198 36.31 13.03 5.64
C ASP A 198 35.16 12.62 6.58
N GLU A 199 35.36 12.89 7.88
CA GLU A 199 34.34 12.77 8.92
C GLU A 199 33.32 13.92 8.78
N GLY A 200 32.38 13.77 7.85
CA GLY A 200 31.13 14.56 7.77
C GLY A 200 29.90 13.68 8.06
N PRO A 201 28.77 14.23 8.56
CA PRO A 201 27.59 13.45 8.88
C PRO A 201 26.85 13.07 7.60
N SER A 202 27.24 11.95 7.00
CA SER A 202 26.60 11.34 5.84
C SER A 202 25.32 10.60 6.25
N ASP A 203 24.25 11.37 6.50
CA ASP A 203 22.86 10.90 6.67
C ASP A 203 22.22 10.43 5.33
N ASP A 204 23.00 10.16 4.26
CA ASP A 204 22.51 9.88 2.90
C ASP A 204 23.05 8.59 2.27
N TYR A 205 23.30 7.55 3.09
CA TYR A 205 23.53 6.19 2.56
C TYR A 205 22.20 5.55 2.17
N ALA A 206 21.73 5.78 0.94
CA ALA A 206 20.61 5.02 0.41
C ALA A 206 20.92 3.52 0.42
N GLU A 207 19.95 2.75 0.91
CA GLU A 207 20.03 1.30 1.10
C GLU A 207 20.50 0.58 -0.17
N VAL A 208 21.66 -0.07 -0.11
CA VAL A 208 22.18 -0.93 -1.18
C VAL A 208 21.35 -2.22 -1.22
N ILE A 209 20.21 -2.19 -1.91
CA ILE A 209 19.35 -3.36 -2.11
C ILE A 209 19.93 -4.18 -3.28
N SER A 210 20.23 -5.47 -3.07
CA SER A 210 20.65 -6.36 -4.16
C SER A 210 19.68 -6.28 -5.34
N ARG A 211 20.18 -6.32 -6.59
CA ARG A 211 19.32 -6.23 -7.78
C ARG A 211 18.21 -7.30 -7.79
N GLY A 212 18.45 -8.47 -7.22
CA GLY A 212 17.43 -9.52 -7.05
C GLY A 212 16.31 -9.11 -6.09
N ASP A 213 16.66 -8.53 -4.95
CA ASP A 213 15.69 -8.03 -3.96
C ASP A 213 14.91 -6.82 -4.50
N ALA A 214 15.55 -5.96 -5.29
CA ALA A 214 14.88 -4.86 -5.97
C ALA A 214 13.84 -5.36 -6.98
N ARG A 215 14.15 -6.41 -7.76
CA ARG A 215 13.19 -7.08 -8.66
C ARG A 215 12.02 -7.66 -7.91
N ASN A 216 12.31 -8.37 -6.82
CA ASN A 216 11.29 -9.02 -5.99
C ASN A 216 10.33 -7.99 -5.40
N SER A 217 10.87 -6.89 -4.87
CA SER A 217 10.09 -5.85 -4.24
C SER A 217 9.28 -5.05 -5.27
N LEU A 218 9.85 -4.69 -6.42
CA LEU A 218 9.12 -4.04 -7.52
C LEU A 218 7.99 -4.93 -8.06
N HIS A 219 8.22 -6.24 -8.17
CA HIS A 219 7.21 -7.20 -8.64
C HIS A 219 6.01 -7.24 -7.72
N LEU A 220 6.24 -7.33 -6.41
CA LEU A 220 5.18 -7.29 -5.40
C LEU A 220 4.37 -5.98 -5.47
N GLN A 221 5.03 -4.83 -5.65
CA GLN A 221 4.35 -3.56 -5.78
C GLN A 221 3.45 -3.51 -7.03
N ILE A 222 3.92 -4.04 -8.16
CA ILE A 222 3.13 -4.15 -9.39
C ILE A 222 1.95 -5.09 -9.19
N VAL A 223 2.16 -6.26 -8.59
CA VAL A 223 1.10 -7.22 -8.27
C VAL A 223 0.00 -6.53 -7.46
N GLN A 224 0.34 -5.90 -6.35
CA GLN A 224 -0.62 -5.24 -5.47
C GLN A 224 -1.35 -4.10 -6.17
N HIS A 225 -0.61 -3.24 -6.87
CA HIS A 225 -1.19 -2.08 -7.54
C HIS A 225 -2.14 -2.47 -8.67
N PHE A 226 -1.69 -3.29 -9.61
CA PHE A 226 -2.53 -3.65 -10.75
C PHE A 226 -3.68 -4.57 -10.34
N THR A 227 -3.56 -5.35 -9.28
CA THR A 227 -4.71 -6.08 -8.70
C THR A 227 -5.77 -5.10 -8.17
N ALA A 228 -5.36 -4.03 -7.49
CA ALA A 228 -6.28 -3.00 -7.02
C ALA A 228 -6.94 -2.25 -8.18
N LEU A 229 -6.18 -1.89 -9.23
CA LEU A 229 -6.75 -1.28 -10.43
C LEU A 229 -7.74 -2.20 -11.16
N LEU A 230 -7.42 -3.49 -11.27
CA LEU A 230 -8.33 -4.47 -11.86
C LEU A 230 -9.63 -4.61 -11.04
N ALA A 231 -9.53 -4.60 -9.70
CA ALA A 231 -10.71 -4.64 -8.84
C ALA A 231 -11.58 -3.40 -9.01
N ASP A 232 -10.97 -2.22 -9.10
CA ASP A 232 -11.69 -0.97 -9.35
C ASP A 232 -12.35 -0.95 -10.74
N LEU A 233 -11.63 -1.40 -11.78
CA LEU A 233 -12.16 -1.54 -13.13
C LEU A 233 -13.37 -2.48 -13.15
N VAL A 234 -13.26 -3.66 -12.54
CA VAL A 234 -14.37 -4.63 -12.42
C VAL A 234 -15.55 -4.01 -11.68
N THR A 235 -15.30 -3.26 -10.60
CA THR A 235 -16.34 -2.58 -9.84
C THR A 235 -17.06 -1.52 -10.69
N ARG A 236 -16.32 -0.71 -11.46
CA ARG A 236 -16.90 0.27 -12.39
C ARG A 236 -17.73 -0.39 -13.48
N ILE A 237 -17.21 -1.43 -14.13
CA ILE A 237 -17.92 -2.19 -15.17
C ILE A 237 -19.24 -2.80 -14.63
N ASN A 238 -19.21 -3.30 -13.39
CA ASN A 238 -20.38 -3.89 -12.75
C ASN A 238 -21.41 -2.83 -12.31
N ARG A 239 -20.94 -1.68 -11.80
CA ARG A 239 -21.81 -0.56 -11.41
C ARG A 239 -22.46 0.09 -12.62
N ASP A 240 -21.72 0.29 -13.70
CA ASP A 240 -22.20 1.00 -14.87
C ASP A 240 -23.12 0.14 -15.73
N GLY A 241 -23.08 -1.20 -15.57
CA GLY A 241 -24.09 -2.17 -16.02
C GLY A 241 -24.49 -2.16 -17.50
N ASN A 242 -24.00 -1.22 -18.30
CA ASN A 242 -24.61 -0.80 -19.56
C ASN A 242 -23.71 0.08 -20.45
N SER A 243 -22.46 0.37 -20.06
CA SER A 243 -21.63 1.40 -20.71
C SER A 243 -20.42 0.88 -21.47
N VAL A 244 -20.46 -0.35 -22.00
CA VAL A 244 -19.54 -0.72 -23.09
C VAL A 244 -20.29 -0.54 -24.40
N SER A 245 -20.00 0.60 -25.02
CA SER A 245 -20.36 1.02 -26.36
C SER A 245 -19.96 -0.02 -27.42
N GLY A 246 -20.75 -1.08 -27.54
CA GLY A 246 -20.91 -1.85 -28.77
C GLY A 246 -22.30 -1.56 -29.29
N SER A 247 -22.40 -0.75 -30.34
CA SER A 247 -23.64 -0.38 -31.01
C SER A 247 -24.60 -1.56 -31.16
N GLY A 248 -25.71 -1.50 -30.41
CA GLY A 248 -26.95 -2.24 -30.66
C GLY A 248 -26.93 -3.76 -30.42
N SER A 249 -27.05 -4.23 -29.17
CA SER A 249 -27.59 -5.60 -28.92
C SER A 249 -27.93 -5.97 -27.46
N GLY A 250 -27.84 -5.06 -26.48
CA GLY A 250 -28.12 -5.41 -25.07
C GLY A 250 -29.52 -5.98 -24.80
N GLN A 251 -30.54 -5.53 -25.54
CA GLN A 251 -31.89 -6.13 -25.49
C GLN A 251 -32.09 -7.29 -26.48
N ALA A 252 -31.23 -7.43 -27.49
CA ALA A 252 -31.31 -8.52 -28.47
C ALA A 252 -30.84 -9.87 -27.89
N ALA A 253 -29.90 -9.85 -26.93
CA ALA A 253 -29.42 -11.05 -26.24
C ALA A 253 -30.47 -11.70 -25.32
N LEU A 254 -31.51 -10.95 -24.92
CA LEU A 254 -32.67 -11.42 -24.14
C LEU A 254 -33.84 -11.87 -25.03
N SER A 255 -33.71 -11.75 -26.35
CA SER A 255 -34.72 -12.22 -27.29
C SER A 255 -34.86 -13.75 -27.22
N ILE A 256 -36.10 -14.23 -27.26
CA ILE A 256 -36.44 -15.66 -27.38
C ILE A 256 -35.84 -16.26 -28.67
N HIS A 257 -35.40 -15.43 -29.61
CA HIS A 257 -34.79 -15.82 -30.87
C HIS A 257 -33.25 -15.79 -30.88
N ALA A 258 -32.58 -15.40 -29.78
CA ALA A 258 -31.11 -15.38 -29.73
C ALA A 258 -30.51 -16.80 -29.67
N PRO A 259 -29.30 -17.06 -30.22
CA PRO A 259 -28.65 -18.36 -30.14
C PRO A 259 -28.50 -18.87 -28.69
N LYS A 260 -28.60 -20.18 -28.47
CA LYS A 260 -28.56 -20.78 -27.12
C LYS A 260 -27.28 -20.42 -26.34
N SER A 261 -26.14 -20.30 -27.02
CA SER A 261 -24.85 -19.91 -26.42
C SER A 261 -24.83 -18.47 -25.87
N VAL A 262 -25.54 -17.55 -26.54
CA VAL A 262 -25.67 -16.15 -26.12
C VAL A 262 -26.61 -16.04 -24.93
N ARG A 263 -27.70 -16.82 -24.92
CA ARG A 263 -28.65 -16.87 -23.79
C ARG A 263 -28.05 -17.49 -22.53
N SER A 264 -27.20 -18.52 -22.64
CA SER A 264 -26.53 -19.11 -21.48
C SER A 264 -25.51 -18.15 -20.85
N ALA A 265 -24.77 -17.39 -21.66
CA ALA A 265 -23.83 -16.39 -21.17
C ALA A 265 -24.55 -15.21 -20.51
N ALA A 266 -25.63 -14.71 -21.12
CA ALA A 266 -26.45 -13.65 -20.54
C ALA A 266 -27.13 -14.08 -19.23
N LYS A 267 -27.62 -15.32 -19.14
CA LYS A 267 -28.22 -15.87 -17.92
C LYS A 267 -27.20 -16.05 -16.79
N GLN A 268 -25.98 -16.50 -17.10
CA GLN A 268 -24.90 -16.59 -16.10
C GLN A 268 -24.46 -15.22 -15.57
N LEU A 269 -24.50 -14.16 -16.38
CA LEU A 269 -24.21 -12.79 -15.95
C LEU A 269 -25.31 -12.17 -15.07
N LEU A 270 -26.55 -12.66 -15.19
CA LEU A 270 -27.70 -12.22 -14.38
C LEU A 270 -27.76 -12.89 -13.00
N ASP A 271 -27.19 -14.09 -12.87
CA ASP A 271 -27.15 -14.87 -11.61
C ASP A 271 -25.94 -14.50 -10.71
N GLU A 272 -25.05 -13.59 -11.13
CA GLU A 272 -23.97 -13.13 -10.25
C GLU A 272 -24.49 -12.10 -9.23
N PRO A 273 -24.29 -12.32 -7.91
CA PRO A 273 -24.76 -11.40 -6.89
C PRO A 273 -24.06 -10.04 -7.04
N ARG A 274 -24.88 -8.99 -7.17
CA ARG A 274 -24.44 -7.59 -7.38
C ARG A 274 -23.61 -7.01 -6.23
N ASP A 275 -23.55 -7.70 -5.09
CA ASP A 275 -22.86 -7.28 -3.87
C ASP A 275 -21.56 -8.06 -3.62
N GLN A 276 -20.87 -8.49 -4.67
CA GLN A 276 -19.56 -9.13 -4.51
C GLN A 276 -18.49 -8.08 -4.20
N ASN A 277 -17.80 -8.27 -3.08
CA ASN A 277 -16.64 -7.47 -2.73
C ASN A 277 -15.43 -7.87 -3.61
N TYR A 278 -15.34 -7.27 -4.80
CA TYR A 278 -14.25 -7.53 -5.77
C TYR A 278 -12.86 -7.18 -5.23
N SER A 279 -12.76 -6.36 -4.18
CA SER A 279 -11.46 -6.02 -3.56
C SER A 279 -10.78 -7.20 -2.86
N ALA A 280 -11.52 -8.27 -2.56
CA ALA A 280 -10.99 -9.48 -1.97
C ALA A 280 -10.58 -10.54 -3.02
N TRP A 281 -10.79 -10.26 -4.30
CA TRP A 281 -10.51 -11.21 -5.37
C TRP A 281 -9.04 -11.20 -5.76
N THR A 282 -8.54 -12.36 -6.18
CA THR A 282 -7.20 -12.47 -6.73
C THR A 282 -7.14 -11.88 -8.14
N ALA A 283 -5.96 -11.47 -8.58
CA ALA A 283 -5.76 -10.97 -9.95
C ALA A 283 -6.27 -11.95 -11.02
N SER A 284 -6.05 -13.25 -10.82
CA SER A 284 -6.54 -14.29 -11.72
C SER A 284 -8.07 -14.36 -11.78
N GLN A 285 -8.76 -14.21 -10.64
CA GLN A 285 -10.23 -14.15 -10.60
C GLN A 285 -10.77 -12.91 -11.31
N LEU A 286 -10.14 -11.75 -11.07
CA LEU A 286 -10.51 -10.48 -11.70
C LEU A 286 -10.33 -10.55 -13.23
N LEU A 287 -9.18 -11.05 -13.70
CA LEU A 287 -8.89 -11.21 -15.13
C LEU A 287 -9.88 -12.16 -15.81
N HIS A 288 -10.16 -13.31 -15.20
CA HIS A 288 -11.12 -14.27 -15.73
C HIS A 288 -12.55 -13.69 -15.80
N HIS A 289 -12.93 -12.84 -14.83
CA HIS A 289 -14.20 -12.12 -14.88
C HIS A 289 -14.24 -11.08 -16.02
N LEU A 290 -13.14 -10.35 -16.25
CA LEU A 290 -13.02 -9.43 -17.39
C LEU A 290 -13.08 -10.16 -18.74
N GLU A 291 -12.40 -11.30 -18.88
CA GLU A 291 -12.43 -12.13 -20.10
C GLU A 291 -13.83 -12.58 -20.49
N ARG A 292 -14.63 -12.99 -19.50
CA ARG A 292 -16.03 -13.41 -19.71
C ARG A 292 -16.89 -12.29 -20.29
N ARG A 293 -16.58 -11.04 -19.97
CA ARG A 293 -17.35 -9.87 -20.44
C ARG A 293 -16.83 -9.32 -21.76
N ARG A 294 -15.52 -9.33 -21.94
CA ARG A 294 -14.86 -8.88 -23.17
C ARG A 294 -13.55 -9.62 -23.31
N SER A 295 -13.39 -10.35 -24.40
CA SER A 295 -12.12 -10.99 -24.74
C SER A 295 -11.12 -9.93 -25.20
N VAL A 296 -10.51 -9.26 -24.23
CA VAL A 296 -9.46 -8.25 -24.42
C VAL A 296 -8.09 -8.84 -24.08
N LEU A 297 -8.05 -9.97 -23.36
CA LEU A 297 -6.79 -10.52 -22.89
C LEU A 297 -6.02 -11.18 -24.05
N PRO A 298 -4.82 -10.68 -24.39
CA PRO A 298 -3.96 -11.38 -25.31
C PRO A 298 -3.49 -12.69 -24.66
N ALA A 299 -3.39 -13.77 -25.44
CA ALA A 299 -2.75 -14.99 -24.98
C ALA A 299 -1.27 -14.70 -24.71
N THR A 300 -0.86 -14.67 -23.44
CA THR A 300 0.50 -14.31 -23.05
C THR A 300 1.24 -15.51 -22.49
N ASN A 301 2.55 -15.55 -22.75
CA ASN A 301 3.47 -16.45 -22.07
C ASN A 301 4.52 -15.60 -21.35
N PRO A 302 4.47 -15.49 -20.00
CA PRO A 302 3.57 -16.20 -19.08
C PRO A 302 2.14 -15.66 -19.08
N HIS A 303 1.22 -16.48 -18.56
CA HIS A 303 -0.17 -16.05 -18.36
C HIS A 303 -0.21 -14.91 -17.33
N LEU A 304 -0.85 -13.79 -17.67
CA LEU A 304 -0.85 -12.58 -16.85
C LEU A 304 -1.35 -12.84 -15.41
N GLY A 305 -2.33 -13.74 -15.24
CA GLY A 305 -2.81 -14.14 -13.92
C GLY A 305 -1.73 -14.77 -13.02
N ILE A 306 -0.78 -15.52 -13.60
CA ILE A 306 0.33 -16.12 -12.86
C ILE A 306 1.37 -15.05 -12.50
N PHE A 307 1.62 -14.12 -13.44
CA PHE A 307 2.53 -12.99 -13.19
C PHE A 307 2.03 -12.07 -12.07
N LEU A 308 0.71 -11.87 -11.97
CA LEU A 308 0.07 -11.07 -10.92
C LEU A 308 -0.26 -11.86 -9.65
N THR A 309 0.31 -13.05 -9.47
CA THR A 309 0.13 -13.85 -8.24
C THR A 309 1.27 -13.58 -7.28
N GLU A 310 0.96 -13.38 -6.01
CA GLU A 310 1.96 -13.24 -4.96
C GLU A 310 2.79 -14.53 -4.78
N PRO A 311 4.10 -14.43 -4.54
CA PRO A 311 4.96 -15.58 -4.31
C PRO A 311 4.50 -16.36 -3.06
N TYR A 312 4.70 -17.68 -3.07
CA TYR A 312 4.39 -18.61 -1.97
C TYR A 312 2.92 -18.89 -1.64
N GLN A 313 1.97 -18.48 -2.48
CA GLN A 313 0.63 -19.07 -2.42
C GLN A 313 0.69 -20.53 -2.88
N ALA A 314 0.44 -21.46 -1.95
CA ALA A 314 0.80 -22.88 -2.01
C ALA A 314 0.27 -23.70 -3.22
N TYR A 315 -0.49 -23.11 -4.14
CA TYR A 315 -1.14 -23.83 -5.25
C TYR A 315 -1.22 -23.06 -6.57
N THR A 316 -0.71 -21.83 -6.64
CA THR A 316 -0.94 -20.93 -7.80
C THR A 316 0.29 -20.71 -8.68
N GLY A 317 1.42 -21.34 -8.35
CA GLY A 317 2.65 -21.24 -9.16
C GLY A 317 3.24 -19.82 -9.20
N GLY A 318 2.93 -18.99 -8.20
CA GLY A 318 3.48 -17.65 -8.05
C GLY A 318 5.01 -17.70 -7.91
N ARG A 319 5.69 -16.92 -8.75
CA ARG A 319 7.14 -16.82 -8.82
C ARG A 319 7.61 -15.49 -8.27
N LYS A 320 8.84 -15.46 -7.76
CA LYS A 320 9.48 -14.21 -7.32
C LYS A 320 9.79 -13.30 -8.51
N GLY A 321 9.91 -12.00 -8.25
CA GLY A 321 10.29 -11.01 -9.28
C GLY A 321 11.57 -11.34 -10.04
N GLU A 322 12.57 -11.89 -9.35
CA GLU A 322 13.87 -12.29 -9.93
C GLU A 322 13.80 -13.54 -10.81
N GLU A 323 12.79 -14.40 -10.60
CA GLU A 323 12.57 -15.64 -11.36
C GLU A 323 11.88 -15.38 -12.70
N TRP A 324 11.34 -14.17 -12.89
CA TRP A 324 10.74 -13.72 -14.14
C TRP A 324 11.80 -13.14 -15.07
N SER A 325 11.84 -13.64 -16.31
CA SER A 325 12.70 -13.09 -17.35
C SER A 325 12.25 -11.68 -17.75
N ARG A 326 13.18 -10.84 -18.22
CA ARG A 326 12.85 -9.50 -18.73
C ARG A 326 11.72 -9.53 -19.78
N ALA A 327 11.78 -10.48 -20.72
CA ALA A 327 10.73 -10.65 -21.72
C ALA A 327 9.35 -10.97 -21.11
N ALA A 328 9.30 -11.71 -20.00
CA ALA A 328 8.06 -12.00 -19.29
C ALA A 328 7.46 -10.74 -18.64
N TRP A 329 8.30 -9.88 -18.06
CA TRP A 329 7.90 -8.58 -17.52
C TRP A 329 7.32 -7.67 -18.61
N GLU A 330 8.05 -7.51 -19.72
CA GLU A 330 7.62 -6.68 -20.85
C GLU A 330 6.32 -7.18 -21.47
N THR A 331 6.19 -8.50 -21.66
CA THR A 331 4.97 -9.12 -22.21
C THR A 331 3.79 -8.91 -21.26
N SER A 332 4.00 -9.03 -19.96
CA SER A 332 2.94 -8.85 -18.96
C SER A 332 2.46 -7.39 -18.89
N LEU A 333 3.38 -6.41 -18.95
CA LEU A 333 3.03 -5.00 -18.93
C LEU A 333 2.36 -4.53 -20.22
N LYS A 334 2.83 -5.01 -21.39
CA LYS A 334 2.13 -4.80 -22.66
C LYS A 334 0.71 -5.33 -22.63
N SER A 335 0.50 -6.42 -21.90
CA SER A 335 -0.84 -7.01 -21.75
C SER A 335 -1.72 -6.19 -20.82
N LEU A 336 -1.17 -5.66 -19.72
CA LEU A 336 -1.86 -4.68 -18.88
C LEU A 336 -2.20 -3.41 -19.65
N ARG A 337 -1.31 -2.92 -20.54
CA ARG A 337 -1.57 -1.78 -21.43
C ARG A 337 -2.77 -2.06 -22.33
N LYS A 338 -2.77 -3.22 -22.99
CA LYS A 338 -3.87 -3.66 -23.86
C LYS A 338 -5.20 -3.82 -23.13
N ILE A 339 -5.18 -4.24 -21.86
CA ILE A 339 -6.38 -4.26 -21.01
C ILE A 339 -6.89 -2.84 -20.81
N GLY A 340 -6.02 -1.92 -20.40
CA GLY A 340 -6.35 -0.50 -20.25
C GLY A 340 -6.96 0.10 -21.52
N GLU A 341 -6.29 -0.07 -22.66
CA GLU A 341 -6.78 0.39 -23.98
C GLU A 341 -8.12 -0.25 -24.35
N GLY A 342 -8.25 -1.56 -24.17
CA GLY A 342 -9.48 -2.26 -24.51
C GLY A 342 -10.67 -1.80 -23.67
N TRP A 343 -10.46 -1.45 -22.40
CA TRP A 343 -11.51 -0.93 -21.52
C TRP A 343 -11.62 0.60 -21.51
N GLY A 344 -10.72 1.32 -22.19
CA GLY A 344 -10.68 2.79 -22.21
C GLY A 344 -10.27 3.39 -20.87
N ASP A 345 -9.48 2.67 -20.06
CA ASP A 345 -9.06 3.12 -18.74
C ASP A 345 -7.67 3.74 -18.77
N SER A 346 -7.62 5.07 -18.67
CA SER A 346 -6.37 5.84 -18.66
C SER A 346 -5.51 5.58 -17.41
N ALA A 347 -6.08 5.04 -16.33
CA ALA A 347 -5.33 4.76 -15.10
C ALA A 347 -4.27 3.66 -15.29
N PHE A 348 -4.54 2.69 -16.18
CA PHE A 348 -3.57 1.65 -16.52
C PHE A 348 -2.39 2.23 -17.29
N GLU A 349 -2.64 3.10 -18.27
CA GLU A 349 -1.60 3.73 -19.07
C GLU A 349 -0.69 4.63 -18.21
N GLU A 350 -1.29 5.46 -17.37
CA GLU A 350 -0.55 6.32 -16.44
C GLU A 350 0.33 5.48 -15.50
N SER A 351 -0.24 4.40 -14.93
CA SER A 351 0.51 3.51 -14.03
C SER A 351 1.66 2.79 -14.73
N ILE A 352 1.49 2.38 -15.98
CA ILE A 352 2.56 1.72 -16.76
C ILE A 352 3.68 2.71 -17.07
N ASN A 353 3.36 3.95 -17.43
CA ASN A 353 4.35 4.99 -17.70
C ASN A 353 5.16 5.34 -16.44
N ILE A 354 4.55 5.27 -15.26
CA ILE A 354 5.23 5.42 -13.97
C ILE A 354 6.17 4.25 -13.69
N VAL A 355 5.73 3.01 -13.96
CA VAL A 355 6.51 1.79 -13.67
C VAL A 355 7.68 1.57 -14.64
N ALA A 356 7.55 2.02 -15.89
CA ALA A 356 8.55 1.85 -16.95
C ALA A 356 9.99 2.22 -16.54
N PRO A 357 10.29 3.44 -16.02
CA PRO A 357 11.64 3.81 -15.63
C PRO A 357 12.20 2.95 -14.49
N HIS A 358 11.35 2.48 -13.58
CA HIS A 358 11.78 1.63 -12.46
C HIS A 358 12.26 0.26 -12.95
N ILE A 359 11.65 -0.28 -14.00
CA ILE A 359 12.06 -1.57 -14.58
C ILE A 359 13.40 -1.43 -15.31
N GLU A 360 13.60 -0.34 -16.04
CA GLU A 360 14.89 -0.05 -16.69
C GLU A 360 16.03 -0.01 -15.66
N ASN A 361 15.80 0.68 -14.55
CA ASN A 361 16.75 0.79 -13.44
C ASN A 361 17.06 -0.59 -12.82
N VAL A 362 16.06 -1.45 -12.67
CA VAL A 362 16.21 -2.77 -12.03
C VAL A 362 16.87 -3.82 -12.94
N PHE A 363 16.70 -3.71 -14.26
CA PHE A 363 17.29 -4.65 -15.22
C PHE A 363 18.68 -4.23 -15.73
N GLY A 364 19.04 -2.95 -15.63
CA GLY A 364 20.36 -2.43 -16.01
C GLY A 364 20.54 -2.38 -17.53
N GLU A 365 20.28 -1.19 -18.09
CA GLU A 365 20.45 -0.76 -19.49
C GLU A 365 19.62 -1.48 -20.58
N GLY A 366 19.14 -0.65 -21.52
CA GLY A 366 18.25 -0.99 -22.64
C GLY A 366 16.86 -0.39 -22.45
N VAL A 367 16.49 0.54 -23.34
CA VAL A 367 15.15 1.18 -23.36
C VAL A 367 14.09 0.10 -23.53
N ILE A 368 13.14 0.05 -22.61
CA ILE A 368 11.99 -0.84 -22.77
C ILE A 368 11.01 -0.14 -23.72
N THR A 369 10.79 -0.75 -24.88
CA THR A 369 9.72 -0.34 -25.78
C THR A 369 8.40 -0.97 -25.30
N LEU A 370 7.74 -0.30 -24.35
CA LEU A 370 6.44 -0.69 -23.77
C LEU A 370 5.25 -0.21 -24.58
#